data_AF-A0A2P8GQP3-F1
#
_entry.id   AF-A0A2P8GQP3-F1
#
_cell.length_a   1.000
_cell.length_b   1.000
_cell.length_c   1.000
_cell.angle_alpha   90.00
_cell.angle_beta   90.00
_cell.angle_gamma   90.00
#
_symmetry.space_group_name_H-M   'P 1'
#
loop_
_entity.id
_entity.type
_entity.pdbx_description
1 polymer ?
#
loop_
_entity_poly.entity_id
_entity_poly.type
_entity_poly.pdbx_seq_one_letter_code
_entity_poly.pdbx_strand_id
1 'polypeptide(L)'
;MTYYYYLASDQNLLDGNSSLEFFKTDPMAIPGFDFPVQREIYNGVEKSWQLRELHQYISNHMARYENCVIQVAHLLNSNLVELKVQEKSLIAFSKLNEPKQLLLNEGQLLTIRK
;
A
#
# COMPACT_ATOMS: atom_id res chain seq x y z
N MET A 1 -10.95 -3.39 16.25
CA MET A 1 -10.06 -2.39 15.63
C MET A 1 -9.04 -3.18 14.87
N THR A 2 -9.07 -3.13 13.53
CA THR A 2 -8.16 -3.90 12.70
C THR A 2 -7.41 -2.93 11.81
N TYR A 3 -6.08 -3.05 11.82
CA TYR A 3 -5.21 -2.27 10.97
C TYR A 3 -5.08 -2.93 9.60
N TYR A 4 -5.20 -2.12 8.56
CA TYR A 4 -5.06 -2.55 7.18
C TYR A 4 -3.99 -1.73 6.50
N TYR A 5 -3.17 -2.43 5.72
CA TYR A 5 -2.40 -1.79 4.67
C TYR A 5 -3.17 -1.89 3.38
N TYR A 6 -3.62 -0.74 2.86
CA TYR A 6 -4.35 -0.64 1.61
C TYR A 6 -3.41 -0.25 0.48
N LEU A 7 -3.55 -0.92 -0.66
CA LEU A 7 -2.79 -0.64 -1.86
C LEU A 7 -3.73 -0.25 -3.00
N ALA A 8 -3.43 0.87 -3.63
CA ALA A 8 -4.07 1.34 -4.85
C ALA A 8 -3.00 1.64 -5.91
N SER A 9 -3.38 1.58 -7.19
CA SER A 9 -2.48 1.92 -8.29
C SER A 9 -3.28 2.38 -9.51
N ASP A 10 -2.62 3.13 -10.38
CA ASP A 10 -3.10 3.43 -11.73
C ASP A 10 -3.10 2.19 -12.64
N GLN A 11 -2.32 1.17 -12.29
CA GLN A 11 -2.27 -0.12 -12.96
C GLN A 11 -2.98 -1.20 -12.12
N ASN A 12 -3.34 -2.32 -12.75
CA ASN A 12 -3.96 -3.44 -12.04
C ASN A 12 -2.93 -4.19 -11.20
N LEU A 13 -3.05 -4.09 -9.87
CA LEU A 13 -2.26 -4.85 -8.91
C LEU A 13 -2.50 -6.35 -9.12
N LEU A 14 -1.41 -7.09 -9.25
CA LEU A 14 -1.42 -8.52 -9.44
C LEU A 14 -1.52 -9.25 -8.11
N ASP A 15 -1.79 -10.54 -8.17
CA ASP A 15 -1.82 -11.36 -6.97
C ASP A 15 -0.43 -11.37 -6.32
N GLY A 16 -0.45 -11.45 -4.98
CA GLY A 16 0.73 -11.38 -4.14
C GLY A 16 1.77 -12.46 -4.43
N ASN A 17 2.90 -12.36 -3.75
CA ASN A 17 3.76 -13.52 -3.57
C ASN A 17 3.22 -14.36 -2.40
N SER A 18 3.44 -15.68 -2.43
CA SER A 18 2.91 -16.63 -1.42
C SER A 18 3.35 -16.37 0.02
N SER A 19 4.23 -15.40 0.24
CA SER A 19 4.83 -15.06 1.55
C SER A 19 4.02 -14.00 2.30
N LEU A 20 3.38 -13.06 1.60
CA LEU A 20 2.56 -12.01 2.19
C LEU A 20 1.13 -12.13 1.66
N GLU A 21 0.16 -12.28 2.56
CA GLU A 21 -1.22 -12.52 2.17
C GLU A 21 -1.88 -11.20 1.76
N PHE A 22 -2.01 -11.00 0.45
CA PHE A 22 -2.76 -9.91 -0.13
C PHE A 22 -4.18 -10.38 -0.42
N PHE A 23 -5.16 -9.73 0.20
CA PHE A 23 -6.55 -9.96 -0.10
C PHE A 23 -6.97 -9.06 -1.25
N LYS A 24 -7.62 -9.66 -2.25
CA LYS A 24 -8.27 -8.90 -3.32
C LYS A 24 -9.52 -8.26 -2.75
N THR A 25 -9.64 -6.96 -2.91
CA THR A 25 -10.84 -6.21 -2.56
C THR A 25 -11.64 -5.92 -3.81
N ASP A 26 -12.95 -5.78 -3.68
CA ASP A 26 -13.70 -5.04 -4.68
C ASP A 26 -13.14 -3.61 -4.72
N PRO A 27 -13.01 -2.97 -5.90
CA PRO A 27 -12.49 -1.62 -6.01
C PRO A 27 -13.26 -0.66 -5.10
N MET A 28 -12.59 -0.16 -4.07
CA MET A 28 -13.19 0.73 -3.07
C MET A 28 -12.54 2.10 -3.15
N ALA A 29 -13.36 3.15 -3.26
CA ALA A 29 -12.90 4.53 -3.15
C ALA A 29 -12.75 4.90 -1.68
N ILE A 30 -11.52 5.05 -1.20
CA ILE A 30 -11.22 5.55 0.14
C ILE A 30 -10.80 7.02 0.04
N PRO A 31 -11.44 7.96 0.78
CA PRO A 31 -11.05 9.36 0.76
C PRO A 31 -9.56 9.57 1.04
N GLY A 32 -8.89 10.21 0.09
CA GLY A 32 -7.46 10.51 0.15
C GLY A 32 -6.61 9.69 -0.82
N PHE A 33 -7.10 8.57 -1.33
CA PHE A 33 -6.49 7.89 -2.47
C PHE A 33 -6.89 8.58 -3.79
N ASP A 34 -5.97 8.55 -4.75
CA ASP A 34 -6.21 9.03 -6.11
C ASP A 34 -6.75 7.91 -7.02
N PHE A 35 -6.53 6.66 -6.63
CA PHE A 35 -6.98 5.45 -7.33
C PHE A 35 -7.80 4.56 -6.39
N PRO A 36 -8.74 3.74 -6.92
CA PRO A 36 -9.46 2.79 -6.07
C PRO A 36 -8.48 1.78 -5.44
N VAL A 37 -8.73 1.44 -4.19
CA VAL A 37 -8.00 0.36 -3.50
C VAL A 37 -8.30 -0.96 -4.19
N GLN A 38 -7.26 -1.74 -4.45
CA GLN A 38 -7.36 -3.01 -5.16
C GLN A 38 -6.88 -4.21 -4.32
N ARG A 39 -6.03 -3.95 -3.32
CA ARG A 39 -5.46 -4.98 -2.43
C ARG A 39 -5.39 -4.47 -1.00
N GLU A 40 -5.56 -5.37 -0.06
CA GLU A 40 -5.37 -5.10 1.37
C GLU A 40 -4.52 -6.19 2.03
N ILE A 41 -3.77 -5.81 3.07
CA ILE A 41 -3.04 -6.73 3.94
C ILE A 41 -3.67 -6.65 5.32
N TYR A 42 -4.25 -7.77 5.76
CA TYR A 42 -4.92 -7.88 7.06
C TYR A 42 -3.88 -7.89 8.20
N ASN A 43 -4.19 -7.22 9.32
CA ASN A 43 -3.28 -7.00 10.46
C ASN A 43 -1.99 -6.24 10.11
N GLY A 44 -1.97 -5.52 8.98
CA GLY A 44 -0.87 -4.65 8.57
C GLY A 44 0.48 -5.33 8.37
N VAL A 45 1.53 -4.52 8.42
CA VAL A 45 2.91 -4.91 8.10
C VAL A 45 3.83 -4.50 9.25
N GLU A 46 3.96 -5.38 10.25
CA GLU A 46 4.67 -5.08 11.50
C GLU A 46 6.08 -5.68 11.53
N LYS A 47 6.30 -6.79 10.82
CA LYS A 47 7.56 -7.53 10.85
C LYS A 47 8.46 -7.13 9.70
N SER A 48 9.77 -7.08 9.95
CA SER A 48 10.78 -6.74 8.93
C SER A 48 10.71 -7.60 7.67
N TRP A 49 10.34 -8.88 7.80
CA TRP A 49 10.17 -9.76 6.64
C TRP A 49 8.93 -9.38 5.81
N GLN A 50 7.83 -8.95 6.43
CA GLN A 50 6.63 -8.50 5.71
C GLN A 50 6.93 -7.20 4.94
N LEU A 51 7.67 -6.26 5.54
CA LEU A 51 8.12 -5.05 4.85
C LEU A 51 8.98 -5.38 3.64
N ARG A 52 9.89 -6.37 3.77
CA ARG A 52 10.73 -6.83 2.66
C ARG A 52 9.89 -7.43 1.52
N GLU A 53 8.90 -8.27 1.85
CA GLU A 53 8.00 -8.85 0.84
C GLU A 53 7.15 -7.78 0.15
N LEU A 54 6.61 -6.81 0.90
CA LEU A 54 5.88 -5.68 0.33
C LEU A 54 6.76 -4.83 -0.59
N HIS A 55 7.99 -4.54 -0.18
CA HIS A 55 8.97 -3.82 -0.99
C HIS A 55 9.28 -4.56 -2.29
N GLN A 56 9.51 -5.87 -2.22
CA GLN A 56 9.75 -6.70 -3.39
C GLN A 56 8.52 -6.74 -4.30
N TYR A 57 7.32 -6.85 -3.75
CA TYR A 57 6.07 -6.85 -4.50
C TYR A 57 5.88 -5.54 -5.29
N ILE A 58 6.02 -4.39 -4.63
CA ILE A 58 5.96 -3.05 -5.25
C ILE A 58 7.01 -2.94 -6.35
N SER A 59 8.26 -3.34 -6.05
CA SER A 59 9.35 -3.26 -7.01
C SER A 59 9.10 -4.11 -8.26
N ASN A 60 8.64 -5.35 -8.07
CA ASN A 60 8.30 -6.26 -9.16
C ASN A 60 7.11 -5.78 -9.98
N HIS A 61 6.15 -5.11 -9.35
CA HIS A 61 5.01 -4.52 -10.05
C HIS A 61 5.45 -3.33 -10.90
N MET A 62 6.14 -2.35 -10.29
CA MET A 62 6.58 -1.13 -10.98
C MET A 62 7.64 -1.41 -12.06
N ALA A 63 8.41 -2.49 -11.95
CA ALA A 63 9.36 -2.90 -12.99
C ALA A 63 8.69 -3.21 -14.35
N ARG A 64 7.40 -3.59 -14.36
CA ARG A 64 6.68 -4.03 -15.57
C ARG A 64 6.17 -2.89 -16.45
N TYR A 65 6.09 -1.68 -15.90
CA TYR A 65 5.48 -0.54 -16.56
C TYR A 65 6.50 0.59 -16.71
N GLU A 66 6.41 1.36 -17.79
CA GLU A 66 7.26 2.52 -18.01
C GLU A 66 6.93 3.64 -17.00
N ASN A 67 5.64 3.92 -16.83
CA ASN A 67 5.08 4.81 -15.82
C ASN A 67 4.14 4.01 -14.91
N CYS A 68 4.22 4.22 -13.60
CA CYS A 68 3.33 3.60 -12.61
C CYS A 68 3.29 4.42 -11.33
N VAL A 69 2.12 4.48 -10.71
CA VAL A 69 1.89 5.07 -9.41
C VAL A 69 1.29 4.00 -8.49
N ILE A 70 1.90 3.81 -7.33
CA ILE A 70 1.34 2.97 -6.26
C ILE A 70 1.10 3.85 -5.05
N GLN A 71 -0.07 3.71 -4.43
CA GLN A 71 -0.40 4.33 -3.15
C GLN A 71 -0.54 3.25 -2.11
N VAL A 72 0.22 3.36 -1.03
CA VAL A 72 0.15 2.47 0.13
C VAL A 72 -0.31 3.30 1.31
N ALA A 73 -1.35 2.89 2.02
CA ALA A 73 -1.75 3.57 3.26
C ALA A 73 -1.94 2.59 4.39
N HIS A 74 -1.59 3.02 5.60
CA HIS A 74 -1.87 2.28 6.82
C HIS A 74 -3.06 2.93 7.52
N LEU A 75 -4.23 2.29 7.43
CA LEU A 75 -5.47 2.83 7.95
C LEU A 75 -6.09 1.88 8.96
N LEU A 76 -6.70 2.46 9.99
CA LEU A 76 -7.50 1.72 10.94
C LEU A 76 -8.93 1.59 10.41
N ASN A 77 -9.41 0.35 10.25
CA ASN A 77 -10.83 0.11 10.01
C ASN A 77 -11.50 -0.21 11.36
N SER A 78 -12.43 0.64 11.75
CA SER A 78 -13.23 0.51 12.96
C SER A 78 -14.62 1.08 12.71
N ASN A 79 -15.65 0.45 13.26
CA ASN A 79 -17.02 1.00 13.21
C ASN A 79 -17.14 2.39 13.88
N LEU A 80 -16.10 2.86 14.58
CA LEU A 80 -16.05 4.11 15.32
C LEU A 80 -15.18 5.19 14.67
N VAL A 81 -14.33 4.85 13.69
CA VAL A 81 -13.35 5.76 13.09
C VAL A 81 -13.49 5.70 11.58
N GLU A 82 -13.75 6.85 10.94
CA GLU A 82 -13.82 6.93 9.48
C GLU A 82 -12.47 6.55 8.85
N LEU A 83 -12.53 5.67 7.84
CA LEU A 83 -11.40 5.33 6.97
C LEU A 83 -10.95 6.57 6.20
N LYS A 84 -10.01 7.33 6.77
CA LYS A 84 -9.55 8.58 6.18
C LYS A 84 -8.03 8.73 6.28
N VAL A 85 -7.43 9.09 5.15
CA VAL A 85 -6.03 9.51 5.07
C VAL A 85 -5.88 10.88 5.74
N GLN A 86 -4.93 10.98 6.66
CA GLN A 86 -4.63 12.19 7.41
C GLN A 86 -3.37 12.88 6.89
N GLU A 87 -2.36 12.09 6.52
CA GLU A 87 -1.07 12.59 6.04
C GLU A 87 -0.72 11.91 4.71
N LYS A 88 -0.22 12.71 3.76
CA LYS A 88 0.22 12.23 2.46
C LYS A 88 1.70 12.51 2.28
N SER A 89 2.43 11.51 1.84
CA SER A 89 3.82 11.62 1.44
C SER A 89 3.99 11.12 0.02
N LEU A 90 5.01 11.62 -0.68
CA LEU A 90 5.34 11.21 -2.03
C LEU A 90 6.84 10.93 -2.12
N ILE A 91 7.17 9.78 -2.72
CA ILE A 91 8.54 9.42 -3.05
C ILE A 91 8.63 8.97 -4.51
N ALA A 92 9.78 9.23 -5.14
CA ALA A 92 10.11 8.61 -6.40
C ALA A 92 10.51 7.14 -6.16
N PHE A 93 10.15 6.24 -7.06
CA PHE A 93 10.50 4.82 -6.97
C PHE A 93 12.02 4.61 -6.91
N SER A 94 12.80 5.45 -7.59
CA SER A 94 14.27 5.48 -7.50
C SER A 94 14.84 5.81 -6.12
N LYS A 95 14.01 6.30 -5.19
CA LYS A 95 14.37 6.59 -3.80
C LYS A 95 13.82 5.55 -2.82
N LEU A 96 13.07 4.54 -3.29
CA LEU A 96 12.53 3.45 -2.48
C LEU A 96 13.56 2.31 -2.40
N ASN A 97 14.61 2.52 -1.61
CA ASN A 97 15.77 1.63 -1.56
C ASN A 97 15.77 0.71 -0.33
N GLU A 98 15.01 1.07 0.70
CA GLU A 98 14.92 0.30 1.94
C GLU A 98 13.48 -0.08 2.27
N PRO A 99 13.20 -1.35 2.65
CA PRO A 99 11.86 -1.79 3.03
C PRO A 99 11.23 -0.99 4.18
N LYS A 100 12.03 -0.43 5.09
CA LYS A 100 11.56 0.38 6.21
C LYS A 100 10.83 1.65 5.79
N GLN A 101 11.06 2.14 4.57
CA GLN A 101 10.34 3.30 4.03
C GLN A 101 8.85 3.01 3.78
N LEU A 102 8.45 1.73 3.79
CA LEU A 102 7.05 1.29 3.69
C LEU A 102 6.41 1.09 5.06
N LEU A 103 7.13 1.33 6.16
CA LEU A 103 6.56 1.32 7.49
C LEU A 103 5.85 2.67 7.71
N LEU A 104 4.52 2.64 7.64
CA LEU A 104 3.68 3.82 7.75
C LEU A 104 3.03 3.88 9.13
N ASN A 105 2.92 5.09 9.69
CA ASN A 105 2.08 5.32 10.86
C ASN A 105 0.59 5.27 10.46
N GLU A 106 -0.28 5.06 11.43
CA GLU A 106 -1.73 5.10 11.21
C GLU A 106 -2.13 6.46 10.57
N GLY A 107 -2.99 6.39 9.55
CA GLY A 107 -3.49 7.57 8.83
C GLY A 107 -2.56 8.07 7.73
N GLN A 108 -1.36 7.51 7.58
CA GLN A 108 -0.42 7.91 6.54
C GLN A 108 -0.68 7.18 5.23
N LEU A 109 -0.63 7.93 4.13
CA LEU A 109 -0.58 7.43 2.75
C LEU A 109 0.76 7.83 2.13
N LEU A 110 1.45 6.85 1.57
CA LEU A 110 2.65 7.02 0.77
C LEU A 110 2.33 6.78 -0.70
N THR A 111 2.58 7.79 -1.54
CA THR A 111 2.51 7.69 -2.99
C THR A 111 3.92 7.44 -3.55
N ILE A 112 4.08 6.36 -4.29
CA ILE A 112 5.32 5.95 -4.95
C ILE A 112 5.13 6.16 -6.44
N ARG A 113 5.91 7.07 -7.04
CA ARG A 113 5.84 7.39 -8.46
C ARG A 113 7.08 6.90 -9.18
N LYS A 114 6.91 6.12 -10.25
CA LYS A 114 7.99 5.81 -11.17
C LYS A 114 8.22 6.97 -12.13
#